data_AF-A0A0Q4H6F5-F1
#
_entry.id   AF-A0A0Q4H6F5-F1
#
_cell.length_a   1.000
_cell.length_b   1.000
_cell.length_c   1.000
_cell.angle_alpha   90.00
_cell.angle_beta   90.00
_cell.angle_gamma   90.00
#
_symmetry.space_group_name_H-M   'P 1'
#
loop_
_entity.id
_entity.type
_entity.pdbx_description
1 polymer ?
#
loop_
_entity_poly.entity_id
_entity_poly.type
_entity_poly.pdbx_seq_one_letter_code
_entity_poly.pdbx_strand_id
1 'polypeptide(L)'
;MPHQYALHTDVEARCLCCESMQHFVFASPTDHVVCEHCRRHLGDEKAERRDREHVALWRGIVAARDVAAADAATTAETAAGEAARTIAGLTAERDQLRAGAIDATGETGAALRRDLEGELVRRAERATELTNRRLDRGMLALWRLQAYHHPDPRKPGACTCGKPLPTCPESRVLEGVRQEMRDWEARNLALLRDGKRHGLPPEHPEVAAAGGGSGGDDGRTGGAAGGAARGSAAPNRGSGPRRPGVGGR
;
A
#
# COMPACT_ATOMS: atom_id res chain seq x y z
N MET A 1 -6.65 31.45 69.14
CA MET A 1 -8.01 31.33 68.57
C MET A 1 -8.14 29.94 67.94
N PRO A 2 -9.26 29.22 68.16
CA PRO A 2 -9.49 27.95 67.50
C PRO A 2 -9.78 28.15 66.01
N HIS A 3 -9.29 27.25 65.17
CA HIS A 3 -9.61 27.27 63.74
C HIS A 3 -10.96 26.63 63.46
N GLN A 4 -11.52 26.87 62.26
CA GLN A 4 -12.81 26.34 61.84
C GLN A 4 -12.70 25.12 60.91
N TYR A 5 -11.48 24.64 60.63
CA TYR A 5 -11.27 23.48 59.76
C TYR A 5 -11.79 22.17 60.39
N ALA A 6 -12.25 21.25 59.52
CA ALA A 6 -12.70 19.92 59.92
C ALA A 6 -11.58 19.11 60.59
N LEU A 7 -11.93 18.35 61.62
CA LEU A 7 -10.99 17.50 62.35
C LEU A 7 -10.81 16.13 61.67
N HIS A 8 -9.65 15.52 61.86
CA HIS A 8 -9.28 14.18 61.37
C HIS A 8 -9.45 13.96 59.86
N THR A 9 -9.42 15.04 59.08
CA THR A 9 -9.51 15.03 57.61
C THR A 9 -8.38 15.88 57.04
N ASP A 10 -7.85 15.48 55.89
CA ASP A 10 -6.90 16.32 55.15
C ASP A 10 -7.60 17.58 54.64
N VAL A 11 -7.06 18.73 55.00
CA VAL A 11 -7.53 20.04 54.55
C VAL A 11 -6.39 20.85 53.96
N GLU A 12 -6.66 21.54 52.87
CA GLU A 12 -5.78 22.57 52.34
C GLU A 12 -6.09 23.90 53.03
N ALA A 13 -5.11 24.45 53.74
CA ALA A 13 -5.24 25.73 54.43
C ALA A 13 -3.98 26.58 54.25
N ARG A 14 -4.14 27.90 54.38
CA ARG A 14 -3.00 28.81 54.40
C ARG A 14 -2.35 28.76 55.78
N CYS A 15 -1.04 28.50 55.81
CA CYS A 15 -0.24 28.63 57.01
C CYS A 15 -0.35 30.07 57.54
N LEU A 16 -0.74 30.26 58.80
CA LEU A 16 -0.89 31.59 59.40
C LEU A 16 0.44 32.35 59.56
N CYS A 17 1.57 31.67 59.38
CA CYS A 17 2.90 32.27 59.52
C CYS A 17 3.50 32.74 58.18
N CYS A 18 3.35 31.95 57.12
CA CYS A 18 3.98 32.23 55.82
C CYS A 18 2.99 32.34 54.66
N GLU A 19 1.69 32.25 54.95
CA GLU A 19 0.57 32.32 54.00
C GLU A 19 0.57 31.28 52.87
N SER A 20 1.57 30.39 52.82
CA SER A 20 1.61 29.30 51.84
C SER A 20 0.47 28.31 52.06
N MET A 21 -0.11 27.83 50.95
CA MET A 21 -1.07 26.73 50.93
C MET A 21 -0.37 25.43 51.31
N GLN A 22 -0.88 24.76 52.34
CA GLN A 22 -0.30 23.54 52.89
C GLN A 22 -1.40 22.55 53.25
N HIS A 23 -1.03 21.27 53.29
CA HIS A 23 -1.92 20.21 53.73
C HIS A 23 -1.80 20.03 55.24
N PHE A 24 -2.94 19.99 55.92
CA PHE A 24 -3.04 19.82 57.38
C PHE A 24 -4.03 18.72 57.73
N VAL A 25 -3.75 18.02 58.83
CA VAL A 25 -4.71 17.17 59.54
C VAL A 25 -4.78 17.65 60.97
N PHE A 26 -5.93 18.20 61.37
CA PHE A 26 -6.15 18.73 62.72
C PHE A 26 -6.78 17.68 63.62
N ALA A 27 -6.20 17.45 64.79
CA ALA A 27 -6.73 16.55 65.82
C ALA A 27 -7.55 17.30 66.88
N SER A 28 -7.34 18.62 67.01
CA SER A 28 -8.06 19.48 67.94
C SER A 28 -8.38 20.84 67.31
N PRO A 29 -9.51 21.49 67.65
CA PRO A 29 -9.80 22.87 67.24
C PRO A 29 -8.75 23.89 67.70
N THR A 30 -7.94 23.53 68.70
CA THR A 30 -6.87 24.39 69.24
C THR A 30 -5.53 24.20 68.53
N ASP A 31 -5.45 23.29 67.55
CA ASP A 31 -4.20 23.06 66.82
C ASP A 31 -3.76 24.33 66.10
N HIS A 32 -2.45 24.57 66.04
CA HIS A 32 -1.93 25.73 65.31
C HIS A 32 -1.96 25.47 63.80
N VAL A 33 -2.57 26.38 63.04
CA VAL A 33 -2.57 26.37 61.57
C VAL A 33 -1.23 26.90 61.05
N VAL A 34 -0.15 26.20 61.38
CA VAL A 34 1.24 26.58 61.06
C VAL A 34 1.94 25.36 60.46
N CYS A 35 2.49 25.52 59.26
CA CYS A 35 3.12 24.41 58.55
C CYS A 35 4.32 23.85 59.31
N GLU A 36 4.76 22.63 58.97
CA GLU A 36 5.86 21.96 59.65
C GLU A 36 7.16 22.77 59.67
N HIS A 37 7.45 23.49 58.59
CA HIS A 37 8.61 24.39 58.53
C HIS A 37 8.47 25.55 59.52
N CYS A 38 7.32 26.21 59.55
CA CYS A 38 7.10 27.34 60.43
C CYS A 38 6.89 26.95 61.90
N ARG A 39 6.52 25.70 62.22
CA ARG A 39 6.41 25.21 63.61
C ARG A 39 7.74 25.32 64.35
N ARG A 40 8.86 25.13 63.65
CA ARG A 40 10.23 25.32 64.20
C ARG A 40 10.49 26.79 64.62
N HIS A 41 9.63 27.72 64.19
CA HIS A 41 9.73 29.15 64.46
C HIS A 41 8.71 29.71 65.48
N LEU A 42 8.09 28.91 66.36
CA LEU A 42 7.20 29.38 67.47
C LEU A 42 7.90 29.63 68.84
N GLY A 43 7.91 30.88 69.39
CA GLY A 43 8.68 31.35 70.57
C GLY A 43 9.31 32.76 70.43
N ASP A 44 10.11 33.24 71.39
CA ASP A 44 10.44 34.69 71.54
C ASP A 44 11.56 35.28 70.64
N GLU A 45 12.47 34.46 70.07
CA GLU A 45 13.55 34.95 69.17
C GLU A 45 13.36 34.51 67.70
N LYS A 46 12.28 34.95 67.01
CA LYS A 46 11.82 34.23 65.80
C LYS A 46 11.54 34.99 64.51
N ALA A 47 11.32 36.30 64.49
CA ALA A 47 11.01 36.98 63.23
C ALA A 47 12.21 37.01 62.26
N GLU A 48 13.37 37.50 62.71
CA GLU A 48 14.56 37.63 61.86
C GLU A 48 15.17 36.30 61.42
N ARG A 49 15.09 35.26 62.27
CA ARG A 49 15.56 33.91 61.92
C ARG A 49 14.66 33.29 60.85
N ARG A 50 13.34 33.36 61.03
CA ARG A 50 12.35 32.89 60.05
C ARG A 50 12.54 33.60 58.71
N ASP A 51 12.68 34.92 58.72
CA ASP A 51 12.80 35.70 57.49
C ASP A 51 14.09 35.37 56.75
N ARG A 52 15.22 35.15 57.46
CA ARG A 52 16.47 34.65 56.86
C ARG A 52 16.31 33.28 56.23
N GLU A 53 15.63 32.35 56.90
CA GLU A 53 15.41 30.99 56.39
C GLU A 53 14.45 30.98 55.18
N HIS A 54 13.41 31.81 55.19
CA HIS A 54 12.54 31.99 54.02
C HIS A 54 13.28 32.61 52.84
N VAL A 55 14.11 33.64 53.07
CA VAL A 55 14.94 34.24 52.01
C VAL A 55 15.91 33.21 51.44
N ALA A 56 16.53 32.38 52.28
CA ALA A 56 17.41 31.30 51.83
C ALA A 56 16.66 30.26 50.99
N LEU A 57 15.47 29.84 51.44
CA LEU A 57 14.61 28.91 50.69
C LEU A 57 14.23 29.48 49.33
N TRP A 58 13.72 30.72 49.29
CA TRP A 58 13.29 31.36 48.04
C TRP A 58 14.45 31.57 47.07
N ARG A 59 15.63 31.95 47.58
CA ARG A 59 16.85 32.02 46.75
C ARG A 59 17.20 30.67 46.14
N GLY A 60 17.09 29.58 46.91
CA GLY A 60 17.30 28.23 46.41
C GLY A 60 16.30 27.84 45.32
N ILE A 61 15.01 28.16 45.50
CA ILE A 61 13.96 27.90 44.50
C ILE A 61 14.22 28.69 43.21
N VAL A 62 14.54 29.99 43.32
CA VAL A 62 14.82 30.82 42.13
C VAL A 62 16.06 30.33 41.41
N ALA A 63 17.16 30.06 42.12
CA ALA A 63 18.38 29.54 41.51
C ALA A 63 18.13 28.20 40.80
N ALA A 64 17.35 27.29 41.40
CA ALA A 64 16.99 26.03 40.76
C ALA A 64 16.15 26.23 39.49
N ARG A 65 15.24 27.21 39.48
CA ARG A 65 14.44 27.54 38.29
C ARG A 65 15.28 28.17 37.19
N ASP A 66 16.23 29.02 37.53
CA ASP A 66 17.13 29.66 36.55
C ASP A 66 18.03 28.63 35.87
N VAL A 67 18.57 27.66 36.65
CA VAL A 67 19.32 26.53 36.10
C VAL A 67 18.45 25.69 35.17
N ALA A 68 17.25 25.30 35.61
CA ALA A 68 16.33 24.52 34.80
C ALA A 68 15.91 25.26 33.51
N ALA A 69 15.74 26.57 33.57
CA ALA A 69 15.42 27.40 32.40
C ALA A 69 16.59 27.46 31.41
N ALA A 70 17.83 27.59 31.90
CA ALA A 70 19.03 27.56 31.06
C ALA A 70 19.22 26.19 30.37
N ASP A 71 19.00 25.10 31.10
CA ASP A 71 19.06 23.74 30.54
C ASP A 71 17.96 23.51 29.48
N ALA A 72 16.75 24.00 29.75
CA ALA A 72 15.64 23.93 28.80
C ALA A 72 15.92 24.75 27.52
N ALA A 73 16.49 25.95 27.66
CA ALA A 73 16.88 26.78 26.52
C ALA A 73 17.93 26.10 25.64
N THR A 74 18.97 25.53 26.26
CA THR A 74 20.03 24.78 25.56
C THR A 74 19.47 23.56 24.82
N THR A 75 18.56 22.83 25.47
CA THR A 75 17.88 21.68 24.87
C THR A 75 17.01 22.11 23.67
N ALA A 76 16.25 23.19 23.82
CA ALA A 76 15.40 23.71 22.76
C ALA A 76 16.21 24.18 21.54
N GLU A 77 17.34 24.85 21.76
CA GLU A 77 18.23 25.29 20.69
C GLU A 77 18.83 24.10 19.91
N THR A 78 19.26 23.06 20.63
CA THR A 78 19.78 21.83 20.03
C THR A 78 18.70 21.14 19.18
N ALA A 79 17.49 20.97 19.73
CA ALA A 79 16.36 20.37 19.02
C ALA A 79 15.95 21.19 17.78
N ALA A 80 15.98 22.52 17.85
CA ALA A 80 15.70 23.40 16.72
C ALA A 80 16.75 23.22 15.60
N GLY A 81 18.03 23.12 15.96
CA GLY A 81 19.12 22.87 15.01
C GLY A 81 19.04 21.49 14.34
N GLU A 82 18.63 20.46 15.08
CA GLU A 82 18.34 19.13 14.52
C GLU A 82 17.16 19.17 13.55
N ALA A 83 16.03 19.76 13.97
CA ALA A 83 14.85 19.91 13.12
C ALA A 83 15.17 20.67 11.83
N ALA A 84 15.93 21.77 11.91
CA ALA A 84 16.34 22.54 10.74
C ALA A 84 17.18 21.71 9.76
N ARG A 85 18.11 20.89 10.26
CA ARG A 85 18.92 19.98 9.42
C ARG A 85 18.05 18.91 8.76
N THR A 86 17.12 18.31 9.49
CA THR A 86 16.18 17.32 8.92
C THR A 86 15.30 17.95 7.85
N ILE A 87 14.74 19.14 8.10
CA ILE A 87 13.93 19.88 7.12
C ILE A 87 14.73 20.19 5.87
N ALA A 88 15.97 20.66 6.00
CA ALA A 88 16.85 20.94 4.87
C ALA A 88 17.15 19.68 4.04
N GLY A 89 17.45 18.55 4.70
CA GLY A 89 17.68 17.27 4.04
C GLY A 89 16.47 16.77 3.26
N LEU A 90 15.29 16.75 3.89
CA LEU A 90 14.05 16.33 3.23
C LEU A 90 13.64 17.26 2.09
N THR A 91 13.91 18.56 2.22
CA THR A 91 13.65 19.54 1.16
C THR A 91 14.54 19.27 -0.06
N ALA A 92 15.83 19.01 0.16
CA ALA A 92 16.76 18.67 -0.91
C ALA A 92 16.40 17.35 -1.61
N GLU A 93 16.03 16.31 -0.85
CA GLU A 93 15.57 15.03 -1.42
C GLU A 93 14.30 15.21 -2.24
N ARG A 94 13.31 15.94 -1.73
CA ARG A 94 12.09 16.28 -2.48
C ARG A 94 12.41 16.97 -3.79
N ASP A 95 13.33 17.94 -3.78
CA ASP A 95 13.69 18.71 -4.98
C ASP A 95 14.45 17.85 -6.00
N GLN A 96 15.31 16.94 -5.53
CA GLN A 96 15.95 15.93 -6.37
C GLN A 96 14.92 14.98 -7.01
N LEU A 97 13.95 14.49 -6.24
CA LEU A 97 12.90 13.62 -6.74
C LEU A 97 11.99 14.35 -7.73
N ARG A 98 11.64 15.62 -7.47
CA ARG A 98 10.86 16.44 -8.39
C ARG A 98 11.61 16.69 -9.69
N ALA A 99 12.89 17.03 -9.62
CA ALA A 99 13.73 17.16 -10.81
C ALA A 99 13.76 15.83 -11.58
N GLY A 100 14.07 14.70 -10.94
CA GLY A 100 14.14 13.40 -11.62
C GLY A 100 12.82 12.87 -12.18
N ALA A 101 11.68 13.18 -11.55
CA ALA A 101 10.36 12.74 -11.98
C ALA A 101 9.73 13.65 -13.06
N ILE A 102 10.03 14.95 -13.03
CA ILE A 102 9.47 15.95 -13.96
C ILE A 102 10.40 16.19 -15.15
N ASP A 103 11.73 16.10 -15.00
CA ASP A 103 12.64 16.13 -16.14
C ASP A 103 12.48 14.87 -16.93
N ALA A 104 11.64 15.00 -17.95
CA ALA A 104 11.54 14.01 -18.98
C ALA A 104 12.92 13.72 -19.61
N THR A 105 13.82 14.70 -19.60
CA THR A 105 15.17 14.64 -20.18
C THR A 105 16.17 13.86 -19.33
N GLY A 106 15.89 13.61 -18.04
CA GLY A 106 16.76 12.81 -17.17
C GLY A 106 16.68 11.31 -17.47
N GLU A 107 17.75 10.56 -17.16
CA GLU A 107 17.82 9.12 -17.43
C GLU A 107 16.67 8.34 -16.78
N THR A 108 16.36 8.64 -15.51
CA THR A 108 15.25 8.02 -14.76
C THR A 108 13.89 8.36 -15.35
N GLY A 109 13.66 9.63 -15.69
CA GLY A 109 12.41 10.08 -16.33
C GLY A 109 12.22 9.45 -17.72
N ALA A 110 13.30 9.34 -18.50
CA ALA A 110 13.28 8.67 -19.81
C ALA A 110 13.04 7.17 -19.70
N ALA A 111 13.62 6.49 -18.71
CA ALA A 111 13.35 5.08 -18.43
C ALA A 111 11.88 4.85 -18.05
N LEU A 112 11.35 5.66 -17.12
CA LEU A 112 9.95 5.57 -16.72
C LEU A 112 8.98 5.79 -17.89
N ARG A 113 9.26 6.75 -18.79
CA ARG A 113 8.44 6.95 -19.98
C ARG A 113 8.48 5.76 -20.92
N ARG A 114 9.66 5.20 -21.19
CA ARG A 114 9.77 3.98 -22.02
C ARG A 114 8.99 2.81 -21.42
N ASP A 115 9.04 2.65 -20.09
CA ASP A 115 8.32 1.60 -19.40
C ASP A 115 6.81 1.79 -19.51
N LEU A 116 6.32 3.01 -19.27
CA LEU A 116 4.89 3.37 -19.40
C LEU A 116 4.40 3.22 -20.85
N GLU A 117 5.17 3.69 -21.83
CA GLU A 117 4.88 3.49 -23.26
C GLU A 117 4.81 2.00 -23.59
N GLY A 118 5.76 1.20 -23.09
CA GLY A 118 5.76 -0.25 -23.23
C GLY A 118 4.54 -0.91 -22.59
N GLU A 119 4.09 -0.45 -21.42
CA GLU A 119 2.87 -0.95 -20.76
C GLU A 119 1.61 -0.61 -21.56
N LEU A 120 1.52 0.59 -22.09
CA LEU A 120 0.41 1.02 -22.95
C LEU A 120 0.33 0.16 -24.22
N VAL A 121 1.47 -0.09 -24.86
CA VAL A 121 1.57 -0.98 -26.02
C VAL A 121 1.12 -2.40 -25.65
N ARG A 122 1.66 -2.99 -24.58
CA ARG A 122 1.26 -4.33 -24.11
C ARG A 122 -0.23 -4.41 -23.76
N ARG A 123 -0.83 -3.32 -23.27
CA ARG A 123 -2.27 -3.25 -22.97
C ARG A 123 -3.09 -3.21 -24.26
N ALA A 124 -2.69 -2.40 -25.22
CA ALA A 124 -3.34 -2.31 -26.52
C ALA A 124 -3.26 -3.65 -27.28
N GLU A 125 -2.10 -4.29 -27.31
CA GLU A 125 -1.91 -5.61 -27.93
C GLU A 125 -2.81 -6.67 -27.30
N ARG A 126 -2.90 -6.73 -25.96
CA ARG A 126 -3.80 -7.64 -25.26
C ARG A 126 -5.27 -7.36 -25.59
N ALA A 127 -5.67 -6.10 -25.70
CA ALA A 127 -7.04 -5.73 -26.08
C ALA A 127 -7.37 -6.16 -27.52
N THR A 128 -6.43 -5.97 -28.45
CA THR A 128 -6.53 -6.44 -29.83
C THR A 128 -6.63 -7.95 -29.90
N GLU A 129 -5.78 -8.69 -29.20
CA GLU A 129 -5.82 -10.16 -29.16
C GLU A 129 -7.15 -10.68 -28.59
N LEU A 130 -7.66 -10.07 -27.51
CA LEU A 130 -8.97 -10.44 -26.96
C LEU A 130 -10.12 -10.17 -27.94
N THR A 131 -10.04 -9.08 -28.70
CA THR A 131 -11.01 -8.74 -29.74
C THR A 131 -10.95 -9.76 -30.89
N ASN A 132 -9.76 -10.12 -31.34
CA ASN A 132 -9.55 -11.16 -32.35
C ASN A 132 -10.13 -12.50 -31.89
N ARG A 133 -9.92 -12.90 -30.63
CA ARG A 133 -10.54 -14.12 -30.06
C ARG A 133 -12.07 -14.09 -30.01
N ARG A 134 -12.68 -12.91 -29.90
CA ARG A 134 -14.15 -12.77 -29.96
C ARG A 134 -14.64 -12.90 -31.40
N LEU A 135 -13.95 -12.24 -32.34
CA LEU A 135 -14.23 -12.36 -33.76
C LEU A 135 -14.09 -13.81 -34.22
N ASP A 136 -12.99 -14.50 -33.88
CA ASP A 136 -12.77 -15.92 -34.18
C ASP A 136 -13.94 -16.79 -33.72
N ARG A 137 -14.45 -16.58 -32.49
CA ARG A 137 -15.60 -17.32 -31.97
C ARG A 137 -16.88 -17.06 -32.77
N GLY A 138 -17.10 -15.81 -33.19
CA GLY A 138 -18.24 -15.46 -34.05
C GLY A 138 -18.14 -16.10 -35.42
N MET A 139 -16.97 -15.99 -36.07
CA MET A 139 -16.71 -16.56 -37.40
C MET A 139 -16.78 -18.08 -37.39
N LEU A 140 -16.29 -18.73 -36.32
CA LEU A 140 -16.45 -20.17 -36.10
C LEU A 140 -17.92 -20.59 -36.07
N ALA A 141 -18.77 -19.84 -35.35
CA ALA A 141 -20.20 -20.14 -35.26
C ALA A 141 -20.89 -20.00 -36.62
N LEU A 142 -20.54 -18.95 -37.38
CA LEU A 142 -21.04 -18.74 -38.75
C LEU A 142 -20.56 -19.84 -39.70
N TRP A 143 -19.31 -20.27 -39.60
CA TRP A 143 -18.73 -21.35 -40.40
C TRP A 143 -19.48 -22.67 -40.15
N ARG A 144 -19.73 -23.00 -38.88
CA ARG A 144 -20.54 -24.18 -38.52
C ARG A 144 -21.97 -24.08 -39.06
N LEU A 145 -22.60 -22.90 -39.01
CA LEU A 145 -23.93 -22.70 -39.56
C LEU A 145 -23.93 -22.90 -41.09
N GLN A 146 -22.91 -22.41 -41.79
CA GLN A 146 -22.76 -22.59 -43.23
C GLN A 146 -22.62 -24.08 -43.62
N ALA A 147 -21.95 -24.89 -42.79
CA ALA A 147 -21.86 -26.33 -43.04
C ALA A 147 -23.24 -27.01 -43.14
N TYR A 148 -24.25 -26.49 -42.41
CA TYR A 148 -25.63 -27.00 -42.48
C TYR A 148 -26.53 -26.22 -43.45
N HIS A 149 -26.19 -24.97 -43.75
CA HIS A 149 -27.00 -24.07 -44.59
C HIS A 149 -26.17 -23.44 -45.72
N HIS A 150 -26.06 -24.15 -46.84
CA HIS A 150 -25.46 -23.66 -48.07
C HIS A 150 -26.29 -24.10 -49.30
N PRO A 151 -26.04 -23.52 -50.49
CA PRO A 151 -26.64 -24.00 -51.73
C PRO A 151 -26.34 -25.48 -51.96
N ASP A 152 -27.38 -26.30 -52.16
CA ASP A 152 -27.23 -27.73 -52.41
C ASP A 152 -26.72 -27.95 -53.85
N PRO A 153 -25.51 -28.52 -54.04
CA PRO A 153 -24.98 -28.77 -55.38
C PRO A 153 -25.81 -29.78 -56.18
N ARG A 154 -26.62 -30.61 -55.51
CA ARG A 154 -27.50 -31.61 -56.15
C ARG A 154 -28.86 -31.04 -56.55
N LYS A 155 -29.26 -29.89 -55.98
CA LYS A 155 -30.56 -29.25 -56.22
C LYS A 155 -30.38 -27.73 -56.37
N PRO A 156 -30.11 -27.24 -57.59
CA PRO A 156 -29.95 -25.82 -57.85
C PRO A 156 -31.13 -25.00 -57.34
N GLY A 157 -30.86 -23.92 -56.60
CA GLY A 157 -31.90 -23.06 -56.01
C GLY A 157 -32.42 -23.51 -54.65
N ALA A 158 -32.02 -24.68 -54.13
CA ALA A 158 -32.36 -25.15 -52.79
C ALA A 158 -31.17 -25.03 -51.83
N CYS A 159 -31.47 -24.82 -50.54
CA CYS A 159 -30.51 -24.97 -49.46
C CYS A 159 -30.43 -26.44 -49.04
N THR A 160 -29.30 -26.86 -48.48
CA THR A 160 -29.09 -28.19 -47.88
C THR A 160 -30.11 -28.58 -46.82
N CYS A 161 -30.76 -27.61 -46.17
CA CYS A 161 -31.88 -27.88 -45.26
C CYS A 161 -33.21 -28.21 -45.96
N GLY A 162 -33.24 -28.22 -47.30
CA GLY A 162 -34.41 -28.54 -48.13
C GLY A 162 -35.30 -27.35 -48.49
N LYS A 163 -35.09 -26.17 -47.90
CA LYS A 163 -35.85 -24.94 -48.23
C LYS A 163 -35.29 -24.27 -49.50
N PRO A 164 -36.12 -23.62 -50.33
CA PRO A 164 -35.62 -22.75 -51.39
C PRO A 164 -34.68 -21.66 -50.83
N LEU A 165 -33.55 -21.41 -51.48
CA LEU A 165 -32.57 -20.39 -51.08
C LEU A 165 -33.18 -19.02 -50.74
N PRO A 166 -34.09 -18.44 -51.55
CA PRO A 166 -34.68 -17.14 -51.21
C PRO A 166 -35.56 -17.18 -49.95
N THR A 167 -35.95 -18.35 -49.47
CA THR A 167 -36.83 -18.53 -48.29
C THR A 167 -36.13 -19.10 -47.06
N CYS A 168 -34.85 -19.51 -47.17
CA CYS A 168 -34.06 -19.96 -46.04
C CYS A 168 -33.48 -18.74 -45.29
N PRO A 169 -33.96 -18.42 -44.08
CA PRO A 169 -33.48 -17.24 -43.36
C PRO A 169 -32.00 -17.34 -42.99
N GLU A 170 -31.52 -18.54 -42.64
CA GLU A 170 -30.12 -18.78 -42.28
C GLU A 170 -29.18 -18.56 -43.48
N SER A 171 -29.54 -19.11 -44.65
CA SER A 171 -28.77 -18.92 -45.89
C SER A 171 -28.74 -17.44 -46.32
N ARG A 172 -29.84 -16.71 -46.12
CA ARG A 172 -29.92 -15.27 -46.40
C ARG A 172 -28.99 -14.45 -45.49
N VAL A 173 -28.95 -14.75 -44.20
CA VAL A 173 -28.03 -14.09 -43.25
C VAL A 173 -26.58 -14.38 -43.64
N LEU A 174 -26.27 -15.63 -43.97
CA LEU A 174 -24.93 -16.04 -44.39
C LEU A 174 -24.47 -15.39 -45.70
N GLU A 175 -25.39 -15.05 -46.62
CA GLU A 175 -25.04 -14.38 -47.87
C GLU A 175 -24.31 -13.05 -47.63
N GLY A 176 -24.77 -12.25 -46.66
CA GLY A 176 -24.18 -10.94 -46.36
C GLY A 176 -22.75 -11.00 -45.79
N VAL A 177 -22.36 -12.12 -45.20
CA VAL A 177 -21.06 -12.31 -44.52
C VAL A 177 -20.16 -13.33 -45.23
N ARG A 178 -20.61 -13.90 -46.36
CA ARG A 178 -19.92 -15.02 -47.02
C ARG A 178 -18.50 -14.67 -47.47
N GLN A 179 -18.28 -13.44 -47.96
CA GLN A 179 -16.95 -13.03 -48.37
C GLN A 179 -16.02 -12.87 -47.16
N GLU A 180 -16.48 -12.22 -46.10
CA GLU A 180 -15.71 -12.04 -44.86
C GLU A 180 -15.34 -13.39 -44.22
N MET A 181 -16.24 -14.38 -44.29
CA MET A 181 -15.98 -15.75 -43.86
C MET A 181 -14.89 -16.43 -44.67
N ARG A 182 -14.94 -16.32 -46.00
CA ARG A 182 -13.90 -16.88 -46.88
C ARG A 182 -12.55 -16.21 -46.62
N ASP A 183 -12.53 -14.90 -46.43
CA ASP A 183 -11.30 -14.16 -46.14
C ASP A 183 -10.74 -14.52 -44.76
N TRP A 184 -11.62 -14.68 -43.76
CA TRP A 184 -11.23 -15.17 -42.42
C TRP A 184 -10.68 -16.60 -42.47
N GLU A 185 -11.34 -17.51 -43.19
CA GLU A 185 -10.88 -18.88 -43.37
C GLU A 185 -9.52 -18.93 -44.06
N ALA A 186 -9.36 -18.20 -45.18
CA ALA A 186 -8.09 -18.10 -45.90
C ALA A 186 -6.95 -17.56 -45.03
N ARG A 187 -7.19 -16.50 -44.24
CA ARG A 187 -6.20 -15.96 -43.29
C ARG A 187 -5.82 -16.99 -42.23
N ASN A 188 -6.79 -17.71 -41.67
CA ASN A 188 -6.50 -18.69 -40.64
C ASN A 188 -5.82 -19.95 -41.17
N LEU A 189 -6.10 -20.34 -42.43
CA LEU A 189 -5.35 -21.39 -43.11
C LEU A 189 -3.89 -21.00 -43.34
N ALA A 190 -3.61 -19.72 -43.64
CA ALA A 190 -2.24 -19.22 -43.70
C ALA A 190 -1.57 -19.28 -42.32
N LEU A 191 -2.27 -18.87 -41.24
CA LEU A 191 -1.75 -18.96 -39.87
C LEU A 191 -1.47 -20.41 -39.46
N LEU A 192 -2.35 -21.36 -39.82
CA LEU A 192 -2.16 -22.78 -39.60
C LEU A 192 -0.88 -23.28 -40.30
N ARG A 193 -0.69 -22.93 -41.57
CA ARG A 193 0.52 -23.29 -42.34
C ARG A 193 1.80 -22.71 -41.74
N ASP A 194 1.72 -21.52 -41.17
CA ASP A 194 2.83 -20.85 -40.48
C ASP A 194 3.09 -21.42 -39.06
N GLY A 195 2.31 -22.39 -38.58
CA GLY A 195 2.39 -22.90 -37.20
C GLY A 195 1.99 -21.88 -36.13
N LYS A 196 1.24 -20.83 -36.50
CA LYS A 196 0.76 -19.78 -35.60
C LYS A 196 -0.62 -20.12 -35.06
N ARG A 197 -1.03 -19.42 -33.99
CA ARG A 197 -2.41 -19.50 -33.46
C ARG A 197 -3.40 -19.13 -34.57
N HIS A 198 -4.40 -19.98 -34.78
CA HIS A 198 -5.52 -19.76 -35.69
C HIS A 198 -6.87 -19.99 -34.99
N GLY A 199 -7.95 -19.53 -35.62
CA GLY A 199 -9.34 -19.64 -35.15
C GLY A 199 -10.15 -20.79 -35.79
N LEU A 200 -9.56 -21.59 -36.69
CA LEU A 200 -10.27 -22.72 -37.33
C LEU A 200 -10.69 -23.81 -36.33
N PRO A 201 -11.86 -24.44 -36.54
CA PRO A 201 -12.30 -25.59 -35.74
C PRO A 201 -11.39 -26.82 -35.91
N PRO A 202 -11.33 -27.72 -34.92
CA PRO A 202 -10.66 -29.01 -35.08
C PRO A 202 -11.31 -29.90 -36.16
N GLU A 203 -12.61 -29.78 -36.39
CA GLU A 203 -13.33 -30.49 -37.46
C GLU A 203 -13.08 -29.92 -38.87
N HIS A 204 -12.33 -28.82 -39.00
CA HIS A 204 -11.97 -28.27 -40.30
C HIS A 204 -11.04 -29.25 -41.05
N PRO A 205 -11.27 -29.57 -42.34
CA PRO A 205 -10.51 -30.60 -43.06
C PRO A 205 -8.99 -30.43 -42.97
N GLU A 206 -8.51 -29.19 -43.17
CA GLU A 206 -7.07 -28.85 -43.11
C GLU A 206 -6.48 -28.99 -41.70
N VAL A 207 -7.27 -28.73 -40.65
CA VAL A 207 -6.83 -28.89 -39.25
C VAL A 207 -6.80 -30.37 -38.87
N ALA A 208 -7.82 -31.13 -39.27
CA ALA A 208 -7.90 -32.57 -39.06
C ALA A 208 -6.75 -33.31 -39.78
N ALA A 209 -6.41 -32.89 -41.01
CA ALA A 209 -5.28 -33.43 -41.76
C ALA A 209 -3.93 -33.11 -41.10
N ALA A 210 -3.76 -31.90 -40.55
CA ALA A 210 -2.54 -31.51 -39.85
C ALA A 210 -2.37 -32.23 -38.49
N GLY A 211 -3.46 -32.47 -37.75
CA GLY A 211 -3.44 -33.17 -36.46
C GLY A 211 -3.17 -34.68 -36.56
N GLY A 212 -3.46 -35.31 -37.70
CA GLY A 212 -3.21 -36.73 -37.96
C GLY A 212 -1.73 -37.10 -38.19
N GLY A 213 -0.83 -36.12 -38.31
CA GLY A 213 0.61 -36.34 -38.56
C GLY A 213 1.51 -36.40 -37.32
N SER A 214 0.97 -36.22 -36.11
CA SER A 214 1.76 -36.12 -34.86
C SER A 214 1.76 -37.40 -34.01
N GLY A 215 1.40 -38.55 -34.58
CA GLY A 215 1.36 -39.84 -33.89
C GLY A 215 2.41 -40.81 -34.42
N GLY A 216 3.64 -40.73 -33.87
CA GLY A 216 4.65 -41.76 -34.11
C GLY A 216 6.08 -41.32 -33.85
N ASP A 217 6.49 -41.25 -32.58
CA ASP A 217 7.77 -41.81 -32.10
C ASP A 217 7.79 -41.86 -30.56
N ASP A 218 7.19 -42.91 -29.99
CA ASP A 218 7.45 -43.35 -28.62
C ASP A 218 8.67 -44.30 -28.66
N GLY A 219 9.85 -43.74 -28.41
CA GLY A 219 11.15 -44.42 -28.54
C GLY A 219 12.11 -44.15 -27.38
N ARG A 220 11.70 -44.60 -26.18
CA ARG A 220 12.50 -44.94 -24.99
C ARG A 220 14.04 -45.05 -25.15
N THR A 221 14.80 -44.16 -24.49
CA THR A 221 16.06 -44.52 -23.77
C THR A 221 16.31 -43.59 -22.59
N GLY A 222 16.40 -44.16 -21.39
CA GLY A 222 16.93 -43.50 -20.20
C GLY A 222 18.45 -43.44 -20.19
N GLY A 223 19.01 -42.56 -19.36
CA GLY A 223 20.46 -42.49 -19.12
C GLY A 223 20.82 -41.31 -18.22
N ALA A 224 21.23 -41.63 -17.00
CA ALA A 224 21.52 -40.72 -15.90
C ALA A 224 22.82 -39.90 -16.05
N ALA A 225 22.89 -38.81 -15.26
CA ALA A 225 23.97 -38.45 -14.32
C ALA A 225 24.62 -37.07 -14.52
N GLY A 226 24.61 -36.31 -13.40
CA GLY A 226 25.77 -35.55 -12.94
C GLY A 226 25.87 -34.08 -13.33
N GLY A 227 25.62 -33.18 -12.37
CA GLY A 227 25.96 -31.77 -12.52
C GLY A 227 25.58 -30.93 -11.30
N ALA A 228 26.50 -30.87 -10.32
CA ALA A 228 26.34 -30.17 -9.07
C ALA A 228 26.47 -28.63 -9.20
N ALA A 229 25.80 -27.97 -8.24
CA ALA A 229 26.31 -26.85 -7.44
C ALA A 229 25.84 -25.41 -7.72
N ARG A 230 25.68 -24.72 -6.57
CA ARG A 230 25.59 -23.28 -6.27
C ARG A 230 24.15 -22.75 -6.35
N GLY A 231 23.48 -22.39 -5.26
CA GLY A 231 23.96 -21.77 -4.01
C GLY A 231 23.75 -20.27 -4.10
N SER A 232 22.65 -19.78 -3.55
CA SER A 232 22.49 -18.39 -3.08
C SER A 232 21.33 -18.31 -2.11
N ALA A 233 21.70 -18.10 -0.86
CA ALA A 233 20.84 -17.97 0.29
C ALA A 233 20.04 -16.65 0.25
N ALA A 234 18.79 -16.71 0.69
CA ALA A 234 17.94 -15.55 0.92
C ALA A 234 18.45 -14.74 2.14
N PRO A 235 18.39 -13.39 2.10
CA PRO A 235 18.78 -12.58 3.25
C PRO A 235 17.76 -12.66 4.38
N ASN A 236 18.31 -13.03 5.53
CA ASN A 236 17.81 -12.99 6.88
C ASN A 236 17.26 -11.60 7.25
N ARG A 237 15.96 -11.49 7.58
CA ARG A 237 15.36 -10.28 8.16
C ARG A 237 15.47 -10.36 9.69
N GLY A 238 16.54 -9.79 10.25
CA GLY A 238 16.59 -9.39 11.67
C GLY A 238 15.73 -8.14 11.88
N SER A 239 14.73 -8.19 12.74
CA SER A 239 14.77 -7.88 14.19
C SER A 239 14.50 -6.40 14.48
N GLY A 240 13.29 -6.11 14.97
CA GLY A 240 12.96 -4.87 15.68
C GLY A 240 12.58 -5.19 17.13
N PRO A 241 13.13 -4.48 18.13
CA PRO A 241 12.83 -4.73 19.55
C PRO A 241 11.40 -4.25 19.90
N ARG A 242 10.66 -5.09 20.63
CA ARG A 242 9.36 -4.76 21.21
C ARG A 242 9.56 -3.88 22.45
N ARG A 243 8.96 -2.69 22.44
CA ARG A 243 8.82 -1.81 23.62
C ARG A 243 7.88 -2.45 24.67
N PRO A 244 8.14 -2.28 25.98
CA PRO A 244 7.17 -2.53 27.02
C PRO A 244 6.39 -1.25 27.37
N GLY A 245 5.09 -1.40 27.65
CA GLY A 245 4.22 -0.38 28.20
C GLY A 245 2.76 -0.72 27.93
N VAL A 246 1.79 -0.52 28.81
CA VAL A 246 1.72 0.15 30.10
C VAL A 246 0.50 -0.47 30.82
N GLY A 247 0.65 -0.79 32.11
CA GLY A 247 -0.48 -1.22 32.94
C GLY A 247 -1.41 -0.03 33.23
N GLY A 248 -2.69 -0.19 32.92
CA GLY A 248 -3.75 0.70 33.37
C GLY A 248 -4.17 0.36 34.79
N ARG A 249 -4.32 1.41 35.61
CA ARG A 249 -5.18 1.42 36.79
C ARG A 249 -6.60 1.77 36.36
#